data_AF-A0A1H3RDR2-F1
#
_entry.id   AF-A0A1H3RDR2-F1
#
_cell.length_a   1.000
_cell.length_b   1.000
_cell.length_c   1.000
_cell.angle_alpha   90.00
_cell.angle_beta   90.00
_cell.angle_gamma   90.00
#
_symmetry.space_group_name_H-M   'P 1'
#
loop_
_entity.id
_entity.type
_entity.pdbx_description
1 polymer ?
#
loop_
_entity_poly.entity_id
_entity_poly.type
_entity_poly.pdbx_seq_one_letter_code
_entity_poly.pdbx_strand_id
1 'polypeptide(L)' 'MPRYSESFKMSIMQKMMPPENQKVSTIAQETGMSEGTLYK' A
#
# COMPACT_ATOMS: atom_id res chain seq x y z
N MET A 1 8.35 2.03 -13.80
CA MET A 1 7.87 1.91 -12.41
C MET A 1 8.84 1.02 -11.65
N PRO A 2 9.29 1.43 -10.45
CA PRO A 2 10.07 0.54 -9.60
C PRO A 2 9.31 -0.80 -9.44
N ARG A 3 10.00 -1.92 -9.68
CA ARG A 3 9.42 -3.24 -9.47
C ARG A 3 9.48 -3.53 -7.98
N TYR A 4 8.42 -3.19 -7.27
CA TYR A 4 8.22 -3.68 -5.90
C TYR A 4 8.11 -5.20 -5.93
N SER A 5 8.66 -5.87 -4.92
CA SER A 5 8.49 -7.31 -4.77
C SER A 5 7.01 -7.66 -4.58
N GLU A 6 6.61 -8.84 -5.02
CA GLU A 6 5.23 -9.30 -4.87
C GLU A 6 4.83 -9.36 -3.39
N SER A 7 5.74 -9.79 -2.51
CA SER A 7 5.54 -9.79 -1.06
C SER A 7 5.23 -8.41 -0.49
N PHE A 8 5.86 -7.36 -1.02
CA PHE A 8 5.62 -6.00 -0.58
C PHE A 8 4.25 -5.48 -1.05
N LYS A 9 3.84 -5.82 -2.27
CA LYS A 9 2.48 -5.47 -2.73
C LYS A 9 1.40 -6.14 -1.89
N MET A 10 1.61 -7.42 -1.56
CA MET A 10 0.66 -8.19 -0.76
C MET A 10 0.53 -7.63 0.66
N SER A 11 1.62 -7.16 1.29
CA SER A 11 1.54 -6.54 2.62
C SER A 11 0.76 -5.22 2.61
N ILE A 12 0.92 -4.40 1.56
CA ILE A 12 0.14 -3.18 1.39
C ILE A 12 -1.35 -3.52 1.14
N MET A 13 -1.62 -4.52 0.31
CA MET A 13 -2.99 -4.97 0.04
C MET A 13 -3.71 -5.47 1.30
N GLN A 14 -3.02 -6.20 2.18
CA GLN A 14 -3.57 -6.62 3.47
C GLN A 14 -3.97 -5.44 4.35
N LYS A 15 -3.17 -4.37 4.36
CA LYS A 15 -3.48 -3.14 5.10
C LYS A 15 -4.69 -2.39 4.57
N MET A 16 -4.86 -2.34 3.25
CA MET A 16 -5.98 -1.61 2.61
C MET A 16 -7.33 -2.33 2.74
N MET A 17 -7.32 -3.65 2.87
CA MET A 17 -8.54 -4.46 2.84
C MET A 17 -9.01 -4.85 4.25
N PRO A 18 -10.26 -5.31 4.41
CA PRO A 18 -10.71 -5.89 5.67
C PRO A 18 -9.80 -7.06 6.07
N PRO A 19 -9.47 -7.21 7.38
CA PRO A 19 -10.06 -6.50 8.51
C PRO A 19 -9.37 -5.16 8.86
N GLU A 20 -8.19 -4.86 8.32
CA GLU A 20 -7.42 -3.69 8.73
C GLU A 20 -8.05 -2.38 8.25
N ASN A 21 -8.57 -2.34 7.01
CA ASN A 21 -9.23 -1.17 6.42
C ASN A 21 -8.45 0.14 6.66
N GLN A 22 -7.11 0.06 6.63
CA GLN A 22 -6.25 1.19 6.95
C GLN A 22 -6.38 2.24 5.84
N LYS A 23 -6.42 3.52 6.24
CA LYS A 23 -6.51 4.64 5.29
C LYS A 23 -5.30 4.64 4.35
N VAL A 24 -5.54 4.80 3.06
CA VAL A 24 -4.49 4.87 2.03
C VAL A 24 -3.50 5.99 2.31
N SER A 25 -3.96 7.13 2.84
CA SER A 25 -3.09 8.24 3.26
C SER A 25 -2.10 7.84 4.36
N THR A 26 -2.51 6.97 5.28
CA THR A 26 -1.64 6.47 6.35
C THR A 26 -0.59 5.51 5.79
N ILE A 27 -1.02 4.58 4.92
CA ILE A 27 -0.11 3.64 4.25
C ILE A 27 0.90 4.40 3.37
N ALA A 28 0.47 5.47 2.69
CA ALA A 28 1.31 6.34 1.88
C ALA A 28 2.42 7.01 2.73
N GLN A 29 2.05 7.53 3.91
CA GLN A 29 3.00 8.11 4.85
C GLN A 29 3.97 7.08 5.42
N GLU A 30 3.49 5.88 5.77
CA GLU A 30 4.32 4.79 6.32
C GLU A 30 5.31 4.25 5.28
N THR A 31 4.89 4.09 4.03
CA THR A 31 5.68 3.47 2.96
C THR A 31 6.51 4.48 2.16
N GLY A 32 6.28 5.79 2.35
CA GLY A 32 6.89 6.84 1.56
C GLY A 32 6.41 6.87 0.09
N MET A 33 5.29 6.20 -0.20
CA MET A 33 4.72 6.11 -1.54
C MET A 33 3.64 7.17 -1.72
N SER A 34 3.42 7.61 -2.96
CA SER A 34 2.25 8.44 -3.26
C SER A 34 0.99 7.58 -3.28
N GLU A 35 -0.14 8.15 -2.85
CA GLU A 35 -1.44 7.47 -2.87
C GLU A 35 -1.80 6.95 -4.28
N GLY A 36 -1.48 7.72 -5.33
CA GLY A 36 -1.70 7.31 -6.71
C GLY A 36 -0.88 6.09 -7.15
N THR A 37 0.17 5.72 -6.41
CA THR A 37 0.91 4.46 -6.64
C THR A 37 0.26 3.29 -5.91
N LEU A 38 -0.41 3.53 -4.79
CA LEU A 38 -1.12 2.51 -4.02
C LEU A 38 -2.39 2.00 -4.72
N TYR A 39 -2.95 2.79 -5.65
CA TYR A 39 -4.10 2.40 -6.48
C TYR A 39 -3.73 1.76 -7.83
N LYS A 40 -2.45 1.55 -8.13
CA LYS A 40 -1.96 1.02 -9.41
C LYS A 40 -1.46 -0.41 -9.28
#